data_AF-V5G1C0-F1
#
_entry.id   AF-V5G1C0-F1
#
_cell.length_a   1.000
_cell.length_b   1.000
_cell.length_c   1.000
_cell.angle_alpha   90.00
_cell.angle_beta   90.00
_cell.angle_gamma   90.00
#
_symmetry.space_group_name_H-M   'P 1'
#
loop_
_entity.id
_entity.type
_entity.pdbx_description
1 polymer ?
#
loop_
_entity_poly.entity_id
_entity_poly.type
_entity_poly.pdbx_seq_one_letter_code
_entity_poly.pdbx_strand_id
1 'polypeptide(L)'
;MASSLDTTSSYLTEFPNLKAEFSELDDHQFDLLTKKGVYPYDFMDSFDKFKFGSLPERQKFFNRLENKNISSKQYAHAQNVWQSFKIQNLGEYTDLYMKTDILLLADVFEQFRSSCHKTYGLDPAN
;
A
#
# COMPACT_ATOMS: atom_id res chain seq x y z
N MET A 1 11.48 -17.18 -6.72
CA MET A 1 10.12 -16.79 -7.16
C MET A 1 9.65 -15.70 -6.22
N ALA A 2 9.89 -14.42 -6.55
CA ALA A 2 9.40 -13.32 -5.72
C ALA A 2 7.90 -13.15 -5.99
N SER A 3 7.07 -13.45 -4.99
CA SER A 3 5.64 -13.18 -5.03
C SER A 3 5.38 -11.69 -4.78
N SER A 4 4.37 -11.10 -5.46
CA SER A 4 3.96 -9.71 -5.21
C SER A 4 3.51 -9.55 -3.75
N LEU A 5 3.65 -8.34 -3.21
CA LEU A 5 3.14 -7.98 -1.88
C LEU A 5 1.65 -8.32 -1.73
N ASP A 6 0.86 -8.24 -2.82
CA ASP A 6 -0.52 -8.75 -2.88
C ASP A 6 -0.63 -10.21 -2.42
N THR A 7 0.21 -11.08 -2.98
CA THR A 7 0.15 -12.52 -2.73
C THR A 7 0.52 -12.80 -1.28
N THR A 8 1.55 -12.12 -0.76
CA THR A 8 1.99 -12.30 0.63
C THR A 8 0.97 -11.75 1.62
N SER A 9 0.41 -10.56 1.37
CA SER A 9 -0.64 -9.96 2.20
C SER A 9 -1.93 -10.81 2.22
N SER A 10 -2.26 -11.49 1.12
CA SER A 10 -3.45 -12.36 1.06
C SER A 10 -3.36 -13.61 1.93
N TYR A 11 -2.16 -14.00 2.38
CA TYR A 11 -1.99 -15.10 3.35
C TYR A 11 -2.13 -14.64 4.81
N LEU A 12 -2.16 -13.33 5.07
CA LEU A 12 -2.34 -12.79 6.40
C LEU A 12 -3.83 -12.71 6.72
N THR A 13 -4.19 -13.19 7.91
CA THR A 13 -5.56 -13.09 8.44
C THR A 13 -5.73 -11.91 9.38
N GLU A 14 -4.62 -11.37 9.91
CA GLU A 14 -4.59 -10.27 10.86
C GLU A 14 -3.54 -9.24 10.47
N PHE A 15 -3.84 -7.96 10.68
CA PHE A 15 -2.96 -6.82 10.42
C PHE A 15 -2.87 -5.95 11.68
N PRO A 16 -2.22 -6.43 12.75
CA PRO A 16 -2.22 -5.78 14.05
C PRO A 16 -1.59 -4.38 14.02
N ASN A 17 -0.48 -4.19 13.29
CA ASN A 17 0.19 -2.90 13.19
C ASN A 17 -0.65 -1.90 12.39
N LEU A 18 -1.21 -2.33 11.24
CA LEU A 18 -2.11 -1.48 10.45
C LEU A 18 -3.35 -1.08 11.27
N LYS A 19 -3.96 -2.02 12.00
CA LYS A 19 -5.16 -1.77 12.81
C LYS A 19 -4.88 -0.89 14.03
N ALA A 20 -3.70 -1.00 14.63
CA ALA A 20 -3.29 -0.14 15.73
C ALA A 20 -3.15 1.32 15.26
N GLU A 21 -2.51 1.54 14.12
CA GLU A 21 -2.30 2.88 13.58
C GLU A 21 -3.58 3.53 13.04
N PHE A 22 -4.46 2.72 12.46
CA PHE A 22 -5.70 3.13 11.83
C PHE A 22 -6.95 2.65 12.59
N SER A 23 -6.91 2.73 13.92
CA SER A 23 -7.97 2.22 14.81
C SER A 23 -9.32 2.93 14.65
N GLU A 24 -9.32 4.15 14.12
CA GLU A 24 -10.52 4.96 13.88
C GLU A 24 -11.16 4.73 12.50
N LEU A 25 -10.51 3.97 11.61
CA LEU A 25 -11.06 3.71 10.27
C LEU A 25 -12.24 2.74 10.32
N ASP A 26 -13.19 2.96 9.42
CA ASP A 26 -14.27 1.99 9.19
C ASP A 26 -13.74 0.74 8.46
N ASP A 27 -14.50 -0.36 8.53
CA ASP A 27 -14.11 -1.64 7.92
C ASP A 27 -13.86 -1.53 6.40
N HIS A 28 -14.55 -0.61 5.72
CA HIS A 28 -14.41 -0.42 4.27
C HIS A 28 -13.11 0.34 3.93
N GLN A 29 -12.79 1.39 4.68
CA GLN A 29 -11.52 2.12 4.59
C GLN A 29 -10.35 1.19 4.94
N PHE A 30 -10.52 0.34 5.95
CA PHE A 30 -9.52 -0.65 6.30
C PHE A 30 -9.29 -1.66 5.18
N ASP A 31 -10.35 -2.21 4.56
CA ASP A 31 -10.25 -3.10 3.40
C ASP A 31 -9.66 -2.43 2.15
N LEU A 32 -9.75 -1.09 2.05
CA LEU A 32 -9.03 -0.36 1.02
C LEU A 32 -7.52 -0.32 1.27
N LEU A 33 -7.08 -0.21 2.53
CA LEU A 33 -5.66 -0.15 2.89
C LEU A 33 -4.97 -1.52 2.88
N THR A 34 -5.70 -2.61 3.09
CA THR A 34 -5.12 -3.97 3.03
C THR A 34 -4.82 -4.45 1.61
N LYS A 35 -5.39 -3.78 0.59
CA LYS A 35 -5.13 -4.06 -0.83
C LYS A 35 -3.89 -3.31 -1.30
N LYS A 36 -3.23 -3.83 -2.34
CA LYS A 36 -2.07 -3.15 -2.91
C LYS A 36 -2.40 -1.76 -3.41
N GLY A 37 -1.73 -0.79 -2.81
CA GLY A 37 -1.78 0.59 -3.25
C GLY A 37 -1.22 0.77 -4.65
N VAL A 38 -1.71 1.80 -5.33
CA VAL A 38 -1.32 2.16 -6.70
C VAL A 38 -0.72 3.56 -6.65
N TYR A 39 0.53 3.71 -7.09
CA TYR A 39 1.26 4.96 -6.93
C TYR A 39 1.93 5.41 -8.25
N PRO A 40 1.83 6.71 -8.62
CA PRO A 40 2.33 7.20 -9.90
C PRO A 40 3.81 7.61 -9.79
N TYR A 41 4.70 6.63 -9.67
CA TYR A 41 6.15 6.85 -9.49
C TYR A 41 6.78 7.77 -10.53
N ASP A 42 6.51 7.51 -11.82
CA ASP A 42 7.02 8.32 -12.93
C ASP A 42 6.51 9.76 -12.92
N PHE A 43 5.31 9.96 -12.36
CA PHE A 43 4.76 11.30 -12.24
C PHE A 43 5.46 12.05 -11.12
N MET A 44 5.85 11.41 -10.02
CA MET A 44 6.43 12.05 -8.84
C MET A 44 7.92 12.36 -9.00
N ASP A 45 8.27 13.21 -9.97
CA ASP A 45 9.65 13.61 -10.31
C ASP A 45 10.14 14.89 -9.61
N SER A 46 9.30 15.55 -8.83
CA SER A 46 9.60 16.85 -8.22
C SER A 46 8.75 17.09 -6.98
N PHE A 47 9.30 17.82 -6.01
CA PHE A 47 8.59 18.11 -4.76
C PHE A 47 7.35 18.99 -4.95
N ASP A 48 7.31 19.81 -6.00
CA ASP A 48 6.13 20.64 -6.28
C ASP A 48 4.90 19.80 -6.59
N LYS A 49 5.07 18.56 -7.06
CA LYS A 49 3.96 17.64 -7.34
C LYS A 49 3.26 17.15 -6.09
N PHE A 50 3.88 17.20 -4.91
CA PHE A 50 3.16 16.93 -3.66
C PHE A 50 2.01 17.92 -3.41
N LYS A 51 2.13 19.15 -3.92
CA LYS A 51 1.06 20.17 -3.81
C LYS A 51 -0.03 20.00 -4.86
N PHE A 52 0.10 19.04 -5.77
CA PHE A 52 -0.85 18.82 -6.85
C PHE A 52 -2.17 18.31 -6.27
N GLY A 53 -3.23 19.10 -6.44
CA GLY A 53 -4.50 18.93 -5.73
C GLY A 53 -5.46 17.90 -6.31
N SER A 54 -5.00 17.04 -7.21
CA SER A 54 -5.84 16.03 -7.85
C SER A 54 -5.08 14.75 -8.12
N LEU A 55 -5.80 13.64 -8.24
CA LEU A 55 -5.20 12.39 -8.68
C LEU A 55 -4.78 12.51 -10.16
N PRO A 56 -3.52 12.20 -10.52
CA PRO A 56 -3.07 12.23 -11.90
C PRO A 56 -3.90 11.34 -12.81
N GLU A 57 -3.93 11.64 -14.10
CA GLU A 57 -4.57 10.77 -15.08
C GLU A 57 -3.95 9.37 -15.09
N ARG A 58 -4.74 8.35 -15.43
CA ARG A 58 -4.29 6.95 -15.51
C ARG A 58 -3.01 6.76 -16.34
N GLN A 59 -2.81 7.55 -17.40
CA GLN A 59 -1.61 7.47 -18.25
C GLN A 59 -0.32 7.84 -17.50
N LYS A 60 -0.42 8.64 -16.44
CA LYS A 60 0.71 9.04 -15.59
C LYS A 60 1.10 7.97 -14.55
N PHE A 61 0.29 6.91 -14.43
CA PHE A 61 0.61 5.71 -13.65
C PHE A 61 1.30 4.63 -14.48
N PHE A 62 1.82 4.98 -15.66
CA PHE A 62 2.57 4.05 -16.49
C PHE A 62 3.77 3.50 -15.72
N ASN A 63 3.89 2.18 -15.64
CA ASN A 63 5.04 1.54 -15.04
C ASN A 63 6.10 1.34 -16.11
N ARG A 64 7.13 2.20 -16.15
CA ARG A 64 8.27 2.08 -17.07
C ARG A 64 9.04 0.77 -16.91
N LEU A 65 9.13 0.21 -15.70
CA LEU A 65 9.87 -1.03 -15.44
C LEU A 65 9.20 -2.24 -16.12
N GLU A 66 7.86 -2.26 -16.13
CA GLU A 66 7.08 -3.33 -16.77
C GLU A 66 6.58 -2.96 -18.18
N ASN A 67 6.85 -1.73 -18.62
CA ASN A 67 6.33 -1.12 -19.85
C ASN A 67 4.80 -1.31 -20.00
N LYS A 68 4.05 -1.19 -18.89
CA LYS A 68 2.62 -1.46 -18.81
C LYS A 68 1.86 -0.33 -18.15
N ASN A 69 0.68 -0.04 -18.67
CA ASN A 69 -0.31 0.79 -17.99
C ASN A 69 -0.95 -0.01 -16.86
N ILE A 70 -1.33 0.68 -15.79
CA ILE A 70 -2.20 0.10 -14.77
C ILE A 70 -3.55 -0.27 -15.37
N SER A 71 -4.17 -1.32 -14.83
CA SER A 71 -5.52 -1.71 -15.22
C SER A 71 -6.55 -0.66 -14.81
N SER A 72 -7.72 -0.67 -15.47
CA SER A 72 -8.85 0.18 -15.06
C SER A 72 -9.28 -0.07 -13.62
N LYS A 73 -9.21 -1.32 -13.14
CA LYS A 73 -9.51 -1.70 -11.76
C LYS A 73 -8.54 -1.08 -10.76
N GLN A 74 -7.24 -1.10 -11.05
CA GLN A 74 -6.22 -0.47 -10.21
C GLN A 74 -6.40 1.05 -10.15
N TYR A 75 -6.70 1.69 -11.28
CA TYR A 75 -6.98 3.12 -11.28
C TYR A 75 -8.25 3.47 -10.49
N ALA A 76 -9.32 2.68 -10.66
CA ALA A 76 -10.55 2.85 -9.88
C ALA A 76 -10.29 2.68 -8.37
N HIS A 77 -9.40 1.74 -7.99
CA HIS A 77 -8.98 1.60 -6.60
C HIS A 77 -8.27 2.85 -6.09
N ALA A 78 -7.30 3.41 -6.83
CA ALA A 78 -6.65 4.67 -6.47
C ALA A 78 -7.65 5.84 -6.31
N GLN A 79 -8.64 5.92 -7.21
CA GLN A 79 -9.73 6.90 -7.10
C GLN A 79 -10.58 6.69 -5.85
N ASN A 80 -10.91 5.44 -5.51
CA ASN A 80 -11.67 5.11 -4.31
C ASN A 80 -10.90 5.48 -3.04
N VAL A 81 -9.59 5.21 -2.97
CA VAL A 81 -8.74 5.65 -1.84
C VAL A 81 -8.73 7.17 -1.75
N TRP A 82 -8.49 7.86 -2.86
CA TRP A 82 -8.48 9.33 -2.90
C TRP A 82 -9.77 9.94 -2.33
N GLN A 83 -10.92 9.42 -2.74
CA GLN A 83 -12.23 9.91 -2.28
C GLN A 83 -12.54 9.50 -0.84
N SER A 84 -12.28 8.24 -0.46
CA SER A 84 -12.64 7.70 0.85
C SER A 84 -11.84 8.35 1.99
N PHE A 85 -10.59 8.72 1.72
CA PHE A 85 -9.72 9.41 2.68
C PHE A 85 -9.73 10.94 2.52
N LYS A 86 -10.59 11.47 1.63
CA LYS A 86 -10.77 12.92 1.37
C LYS A 86 -9.45 13.64 1.10
N ILE A 87 -8.58 13.00 0.33
CA ILE A 87 -7.22 13.44 0.05
C ILE A 87 -7.26 14.73 -0.77
N GLN A 88 -6.51 15.73 -0.33
CA GLN A 88 -6.52 17.06 -0.96
C GLN A 88 -5.37 17.25 -1.94
N ASN A 89 -4.27 16.55 -1.76
CA ASN A 89 -3.06 16.70 -2.57
C ASN A 89 -2.25 15.41 -2.63
N LEU A 90 -1.30 15.32 -3.58
CA LEU A 90 -0.47 14.13 -3.71
C LEU A 90 0.49 13.91 -2.54
N GLY A 91 0.82 14.94 -1.75
CA GLY A 91 1.51 14.83 -0.47
C GLY A 91 0.81 13.87 0.47
N GLU A 92 -0.44 14.18 0.81
CA GLU A 92 -1.29 13.35 1.66
C GLU A 92 -1.49 11.94 1.07
N TYR A 93 -1.64 11.83 -0.26
CA TYR A 93 -1.70 10.52 -0.92
C TYR A 93 -0.42 9.71 -0.73
N THR A 94 0.74 10.36 -0.83
CA THR A 94 2.03 9.71 -0.66
C THR A 94 2.24 9.28 0.78
N ASP A 95 1.93 10.13 1.75
CA ASP A 95 2.05 9.82 3.16
C ASP A 95 1.17 8.62 3.52
N LEU A 96 -0.08 8.59 3.05
CA LEU A 96 -0.97 7.45 3.24
C LEU A 96 -0.41 6.18 2.59
N TYR A 97 0.04 6.27 1.33
CA TYR A 97 0.59 5.13 0.60
C TYR A 97 1.82 4.55 1.30
N MET A 98 2.81 5.39 1.63
CA MET A 98 4.05 4.99 2.28
C MET A 98 3.79 4.38 3.65
N LYS A 99 2.94 5.01 4.46
CA LYS A 99 2.61 4.53 5.79
C LYS A 99 1.92 3.18 5.74
N THR A 100 0.97 3.01 4.82
CA THR A 100 0.27 1.73 4.61
C THR A 100 1.23 0.63 4.15
N ASP A 101 2.11 0.92 3.18
CA ASP A 101 3.08 -0.05 2.67
C ASP A 101 4.05 -0.53 3.78
N ILE A 102 4.56 0.41 4.60
CA ILE A 102 5.42 0.10 5.74
C ILE A 102 4.71 -0.78 6.78
N LEU A 103 3.47 -0.44 7.14
CA LEU A 103 2.71 -1.18 8.14
C LEU A 103 2.35 -2.59 7.66
N LEU A 104 1.95 -2.74 6.40
CA LEU A 104 1.70 -4.03 5.79
C LEU A 104 2.97 -4.89 5.77
N LEU A 105 4.12 -4.31 5.42
CA LEU A 105 5.40 -5.01 5.46
C LEU A 105 5.79 -5.43 6.89
N ALA A 106 5.54 -4.58 7.89
CA ALA A 106 5.75 -4.91 9.29
C ALA A 106 4.86 -6.11 9.72
N ASP A 107 3.57 -6.08 9.38
CA ASP A 107 2.63 -7.17 9.67
C ASP A 107 3.05 -8.49 9.01
N VAL A 108 3.49 -8.44 7.74
CA VAL A 108 4.06 -9.60 7.03
C VAL A 108 5.29 -10.15 7.76
N PHE A 109 6.21 -9.26 8.15
CA PHE A 109 7.48 -9.66 8.75
C PHE A 109 7.30 -10.25 10.16
N GLU A 110 6.43 -9.67 10.98
CA GLU A 110 6.14 -10.19 12.33
C GLU A 110 5.47 -11.56 12.29
N GLN A 111 4.57 -11.79 11.34
CA GLN A 111 3.96 -13.10 11.13
C GLN A 111 4.97 -14.12 10.60
N PHE A 112 5.87 -13.71 9.71
CA PHE A 112 6.97 -14.55 9.26
C PHE A 112 7.90 -14.94 10.41
N ARG A 113 8.34 -13.96 11.23
CA ARG A 113 9.16 -14.19 12.43
C ARG A 113 8.50 -15.16 13.40
N SER A 114 7.22 -14.95 13.68
CA SER A 114 6.42 -15.84 14.53
C SER A 114 6.34 -17.26 13.96
N SER A 115 6.19 -17.40 12.64
CA SER A 115 6.12 -18.70 11.96
C SER A 115 7.47 -19.43 11.99
N CYS A 116 8.57 -18.73 11.74
CA CYS A 116 9.92 -19.28 11.85
C CYS A 116 10.24 -19.74 13.28
N HIS A 117 9.87 -18.95 14.28
CA HIS A 117 10.06 -19.31 15.67
C HIS A 117 9.27 -20.58 16.05
N LYS A 118 8.00 -20.67 15.62
CA LYS A 118 7.15 -21.84 15.87
C LYS A 118 7.63 -23.10 15.15
N THR A 119 8.12 -22.97 13.92
CA THR A 119 8.46 -24.12 13.06
C THR A 119 9.88 -24.62 13.29
N TYR A 120 10.84 -23.70 13.48
CA TYR A 120 12.26 -23.99 13.51
C TYR A 120 12.92 -23.64 14.84
N GLY A 121 12.23 -22.94 15.75
CA GLY A 121 12.83 -22.41 16.98
C GLY A 121 13.84 -21.28 16.73
N LEU A 122 13.89 -20.76 15.50
CA LEU A 122 14.84 -19.73 15.07
C LEU A 122 14.16 -18.37 14.96
N ASP A 123 14.89 -17.34 15.36
CA ASP A 123 14.48 -15.96 15.15
C ASP A 123 15.22 -15.39 13.93
N PRO A 124 14.52 -15.13 12.81
CA PRO A 124 15.13 -14.60 11.59
C PRO A 124 15.64 -13.15 11.73
N ALA A 125 15.39 -12.48 12.85
CA ALA A 125 15.84 -11.12 13.12
C ALA A 125 16.94 -11.02 14.19
N ASN A 126 17.48 -12.16 14.66
CA ASN A 126 18.60 -12.23 15.62
C ASN A 126 19.96 -12.39 14.96
#